data_AF-E6J2X9-F1
#
_entry.id   AF-E6J2X9-F1
#
_cell.length_a   1.000
_cell.length_b   1.000
_cell.length_c   1.000
_cell.angle_alpha   90.00
_cell.angle_beta   90.00
_cell.angle_gamma   90.00
#
_symmetry.space_group_name_H-M   'P 1'
#
loop_
_entity.id
_entity.type
_entity.pdbx_description
1 polymer ?
#
loop_
_entity_poly.entity_id
_entity_poly.type
_entity_poly.pdbx_seq_one_letter_code
_entity_poly.pdbx_strand_id
1 'polypeptide(L)'
;MTRKRILSSLLSILTTIVILVTLRPFTTVSSQENQASSDATYDIVLTLVKLKDLNGWPKGGGKDSYSGQPLDIENYFGSEASTIDGVAFDIHKDKADGELVQTKITENGGRLTFSGLKAGKYYIVVNKEKSKLAGNQTLGDATPVPLEVELPVTKPDGSYFTVGNDAVHVYPKQVLKQREDKTSFKVRKEWKGKKLNSITVHLKQNGKVIDEVELNDSNNWEHTFMNLEKADATGKDYTYTAEEDVPNGYTATYKNMSDKTGTVITNTLVPPTSPRTPIIKTGTLAIYWFLGIAIVLIGLGYKLYKSEKKH
;
A
#
# COMPACT_ATOMS: atom_id res chain seq x y z
N MET A 1 64.43 37.44 14.96
CA MET A 1 63.86 36.39 14.10
C MET A 1 63.33 35.28 15.01
N THR A 2 62.04 34.98 14.86
CA THR A 2 61.36 33.70 15.18
C THR A 2 61.27 33.21 16.63
N ARG A 3 60.03 33.23 17.11
CA ARG A 3 59.49 32.75 18.39
C ARG A 3 59.70 31.25 18.61
N LYS A 4 59.91 30.84 19.87
CA LYS A 4 59.22 29.67 20.46
C LYS A 4 59.05 29.89 21.97
N ARG A 5 57.79 29.89 22.39
CA ARG A 5 57.31 29.98 23.78
C ARG A 5 57.42 28.61 24.43
N ILE A 6 58.06 28.50 25.60
CA ILE A 6 57.72 27.51 26.65
C ILE A 6 58.05 28.13 28.02
N LEU A 7 57.03 28.66 28.70
CA LEU A 7 56.92 28.88 30.17
C LEU A 7 55.54 28.31 30.51
N SER A 8 55.23 27.66 31.63
CA SER A 8 55.77 27.59 32.99
C SER A 8 55.17 26.33 33.66
N SER A 9 55.92 25.43 34.28
CA SER A 9 56.17 25.32 35.74
C SER A 9 55.01 25.76 36.65
N LEU A 10 54.46 24.82 37.45
CA LEU A 10 54.67 24.83 38.91
C LEU A 10 54.15 23.56 39.61
N LEU A 11 55.08 23.00 40.35
CA LEU A 11 55.04 21.93 41.35
C LEU A 11 54.24 22.37 42.60
N SER A 12 53.55 21.44 43.28
CA SER A 12 53.47 21.41 44.76
C SER A 12 52.97 20.06 45.29
N ILE A 13 53.79 19.49 46.17
CA ILE A 13 53.70 18.22 46.89
C ILE A 13 52.99 18.45 48.22
N LEU A 14 52.17 17.49 48.73
CA LEU A 14 52.03 17.29 50.18
C LEU A 14 51.63 15.86 50.58
N THR A 15 52.67 15.15 51.05
CA THR A 15 52.80 14.11 52.10
C THR A 15 51.60 13.48 52.85
N THR A 16 51.52 12.14 52.75
CA THR A 16 51.47 11.06 53.79
C THR A 16 50.55 11.13 55.03
N ILE A 17 49.77 10.05 55.28
CA ILE A 17 49.85 9.15 56.47
C ILE A 17 48.83 7.99 56.36
N VAL A 18 49.33 6.79 56.67
CA VAL A 18 48.65 5.49 56.75
C VAL A 18 47.86 5.36 58.05
N ILE A 19 46.59 4.96 57.99
CA ILE A 19 45.90 4.29 59.10
C ILE A 19 45.25 3.01 58.56
N LEU A 20 45.91 1.89 58.84
CA LEU A 20 45.39 0.54 58.68
C LEU A 20 44.59 0.23 59.96
N VAL A 21 43.27 0.43 59.93
CA VAL A 21 42.37 -0.13 60.94
C VAL A 21 41.60 -1.26 60.26
N THR A 22 41.88 -2.48 60.70
CA THR A 22 41.20 -3.70 60.29
C THR A 22 39.76 -3.68 60.82
N LEU A 23 38.83 -3.16 60.03
CA LEU A 23 37.41 -3.47 60.21
C LEU A 23 37.12 -4.77 59.47
N ARG A 24 36.64 -5.75 60.23
CA ARG A 24 36.10 -7.02 59.73
C ARG A 24 35.17 -6.73 58.54
N PRO A 25 35.17 -7.52 57.46
CA PRO A 25 34.15 -7.34 56.44
C PRO A 25 32.81 -7.54 57.13
N PHE A 26 32.04 -6.45 57.26
CA PHE A 26 30.61 -6.59 57.10
C PHE A 26 30.46 -7.33 55.78
N THR A 27 29.93 -8.54 55.82
CA THR A 27 29.36 -9.15 54.63
C THR A 27 28.20 -8.24 54.24
N THR A 28 28.50 -7.21 53.45
CA THR A 28 27.50 -6.67 52.57
C THR A 28 27.10 -7.84 51.69
N VAL A 29 25.91 -8.38 51.94
CA VAL A 29 25.18 -9.05 50.87
C VAL A 29 24.98 -7.95 49.84
N SER A 30 25.93 -7.85 48.92
CA SER A 30 25.75 -7.13 47.68
C SER A 30 24.57 -7.82 47.02
N SER A 31 23.39 -7.19 47.09
CA SER A 31 22.42 -7.40 46.03
C SER A 31 23.18 -7.01 44.76
N GLN A 32 23.64 -8.01 44.00
CA GLN A 32 24.08 -7.73 42.65
C GLN A 32 22.90 -7.05 41.97
N GLU A 33 23.04 -5.74 41.78
CA GLU A 33 22.16 -4.97 40.94
C GLU A 33 22.32 -5.61 39.56
N ASN A 34 21.33 -6.40 39.13
CA ASN A 34 21.28 -6.98 37.80
C ASN A 34 21.22 -5.81 36.80
N GLN A 35 22.33 -5.18 36.47
CA GLN A 35 22.38 -4.23 35.36
C GLN A 35 22.50 -5.03 34.08
N ALA A 36 21.50 -4.88 33.21
CA ALA A 36 21.55 -5.39 31.85
C ALA A 36 22.81 -4.90 31.13
N SER A 37 23.63 -5.82 30.63
CA SER A 37 24.81 -5.49 29.81
C SER A 37 24.40 -4.67 28.59
N SER A 38 25.18 -3.65 28.22
CA SER A 38 24.90 -2.79 27.06
C SER A 38 24.83 -3.56 25.74
N ASP A 39 25.49 -4.72 25.67
CA ASP A 39 25.50 -5.58 24.49
C ASP A 39 24.44 -6.69 24.53
N ALA A 40 23.72 -6.84 25.65
CA ALA A 40 22.68 -7.85 25.78
C ALA A 40 21.60 -7.68 24.70
N THR A 41 21.04 -8.80 24.29
CA THR A 41 19.90 -8.86 23.37
C THR A 41 18.77 -9.65 23.98
N TYR A 42 17.56 -9.33 23.56
CA TYR A 42 16.32 -9.88 24.07
C TYR A 42 15.43 -10.32 22.91
N ASP A 43 14.64 -11.36 23.17
CA ASP A 43 13.58 -11.79 22.28
C ASP A 43 12.22 -11.48 22.90
N ILE A 44 11.25 -11.14 22.05
CA ILE A 44 9.83 -11.06 22.39
C ILE A 44 9.10 -12.12 21.58
N VAL A 45 8.44 -13.05 22.25
CA VAL A 45 7.59 -14.08 21.63
C VAL A 45 6.14 -13.62 21.67
N LEU A 46 5.57 -13.36 20.50
CA LEU A 46 4.18 -12.97 20.36
C LEU A 46 3.35 -14.21 19.98
N THR A 47 2.23 -14.41 20.67
CA THR A 47 1.19 -15.37 20.28
C THR A 47 -0.12 -14.61 20.07
N LEU A 48 -0.59 -14.54 18.82
CA LEU A 48 -1.81 -13.83 18.49
C LEU A 48 -3.04 -14.66 18.84
N VAL A 49 -3.83 -14.17 19.80
CA VAL A 49 -5.03 -14.85 20.29
C VAL A 49 -6.25 -14.38 19.52
N LYS A 50 -6.96 -15.35 18.92
CA LYS A 50 -8.29 -15.18 18.34
C LYS A 50 -9.34 -15.30 19.44
N LEU A 51 -10.21 -14.31 19.51
CA LEU A 51 -11.41 -14.35 20.33
C LEU A 51 -12.67 -14.28 19.45
N LYS A 52 -13.80 -14.73 19.99
CA LYS A 52 -15.11 -14.64 19.33
C LYS A 52 -15.61 -13.20 19.25
N ASP A 53 -15.50 -12.48 20.36
CA ASP A 53 -15.72 -11.04 20.45
C ASP A 53 -14.81 -10.42 21.52
N LEU A 54 -14.81 -9.10 21.62
CA LEU A 54 -14.06 -8.34 22.64
C LEU A 54 -14.98 -7.80 23.75
N ASN A 55 -16.25 -8.25 23.82
CA ASN A 55 -17.24 -7.75 24.75
C ASN A 55 -17.19 -8.51 26.07
N GLY A 56 -17.53 -7.84 27.18
CA GLY A 56 -17.63 -8.50 28.49
C GLY A 56 -16.29 -8.95 29.10
N TRP A 57 -15.16 -8.67 28.45
CA TRP A 57 -13.85 -8.91 29.05
C TRP A 57 -13.71 -8.05 30.31
N PRO A 58 -13.26 -8.62 31.45
CA PRO A 58 -13.07 -7.83 32.66
C PRO A 58 -12.19 -6.62 32.32
N LYS A 59 -12.77 -5.42 32.45
CA LYS A 59 -12.03 -4.15 32.46
C LYS A 59 -11.18 -3.99 33.73
N GLY A 60 -11.13 -5.04 34.57
CA GLY A 60 -10.32 -5.12 35.78
C GLY A 60 -8.87 -5.42 35.42
N GLY A 61 -7.96 -4.82 36.18
CA GLY A 61 -6.51 -4.98 36.05
C GLY A 61 -6.12 -6.43 35.81
N GLY A 62 -5.05 -6.63 35.05
CA GLY A 62 -4.55 -7.97 34.78
C GLY A 62 -4.45 -8.78 36.07
N LYS A 63 -4.31 -10.10 35.95
CA LYS A 63 -3.62 -10.78 37.05
C LYS A 63 -2.28 -10.06 37.16
N ASP A 64 -2.11 -9.17 38.14
CA ASP A 64 -0.95 -8.28 38.32
C ASP A 64 0.35 -9.04 38.62
N SER A 65 0.35 -10.35 38.39
CA SER A 65 1.41 -11.33 38.58
C SER A 65 1.79 -12.05 37.28
N TYR A 66 1.32 -11.60 36.10
CA TYR A 66 1.78 -12.19 34.84
C TYR A 66 3.29 -11.96 34.72
N SER A 67 4.01 -13.05 34.91
CA SER A 67 5.45 -12.99 35.07
C SER A 67 6.19 -12.88 33.75
N GLY A 68 5.54 -12.97 32.59
CA GLY A 68 6.19 -13.02 31.26
C GLY A 68 6.35 -14.44 30.67
N GLN A 69 5.95 -15.46 31.43
CA GLN A 69 6.02 -16.88 31.04
C GLN A 69 4.93 -17.30 30.04
N PRO A 70 5.12 -18.36 29.23
CA PRO A 70 4.09 -18.85 28.33
C PRO A 70 2.77 -19.18 29.04
N LEU A 71 1.68 -18.61 28.54
CA LEU A 71 0.31 -18.95 28.93
C LEU A 71 -0.23 -20.10 28.09
N ASP A 72 -1.00 -20.96 28.75
CA ASP A 72 -2.04 -21.76 28.11
C ASP A 72 -3.20 -20.83 27.74
N ILE A 73 -3.45 -20.70 26.44
CA ILE A 73 -4.38 -19.69 25.94
C ILE A 73 -5.84 -20.05 26.22
N GLU A 74 -6.21 -21.32 26.23
CA GLU A 74 -7.60 -21.74 26.48
C GLU A 74 -7.92 -21.58 27.97
N ASN A 75 -6.99 -21.97 28.83
CA ASN A 75 -7.13 -21.81 30.27
C ASN A 75 -7.16 -20.34 30.70
N TYR A 76 -6.43 -19.47 30.01
CA TYR A 76 -6.34 -18.05 30.36
C TYR A 76 -7.41 -17.18 29.68
N PHE A 77 -7.65 -17.39 28.38
CA PHE A 77 -8.56 -16.57 27.57
C PHE A 77 -9.93 -17.23 27.34
N GLY A 78 -10.14 -18.46 27.82
CA GLY A 78 -11.39 -19.22 27.70
C GLY A 78 -11.31 -20.31 26.62
N SER A 79 -12.16 -21.32 26.73
CA SER A 79 -12.13 -22.52 25.87
C SER A 79 -12.43 -22.27 24.38
N GLU A 80 -12.94 -21.08 24.02
CA GLU A 80 -13.14 -20.68 22.62
C GLU A 80 -11.91 -19.94 22.03
N ALA A 81 -10.89 -19.66 22.86
CA ALA A 81 -9.68 -19.01 22.42
C ALA A 81 -8.89 -19.92 21.48
N SER A 82 -8.40 -19.34 20.39
CA SER A 82 -7.53 -20.04 19.42
C SER A 82 -6.46 -19.06 18.94
N THR A 83 -5.68 -19.44 17.93
CA THR A 83 -4.59 -18.60 17.39
C THR A 83 -4.87 -18.18 15.95
N ILE A 84 -4.20 -17.11 15.49
CA ILE A 84 -4.36 -16.59 14.12
C ILE A 84 -3.01 -16.58 13.41
N ASP A 85 -2.90 -17.34 12.32
CA ASP A 85 -1.79 -17.28 11.37
C ASP A 85 -2.01 -16.20 10.30
N GLY A 86 -0.93 -15.72 9.71
CA GLY A 86 -0.96 -14.81 8.58
C GLY A 86 -1.12 -13.32 8.96
N VAL A 87 -1.03 -12.94 10.23
CA VAL A 87 -1.11 -11.53 10.63
C VAL A 87 0.27 -10.94 10.77
N ALA A 88 0.53 -9.85 10.04
CA ALA A 88 1.79 -9.14 10.11
C ALA A 88 1.80 -8.16 11.29
N PHE A 89 2.94 -8.09 11.96
CA PHE A 89 3.23 -7.14 13.03
C PHE A 89 4.53 -6.43 12.74
N ASP A 90 4.50 -5.11 12.93
CA ASP A 90 5.67 -4.26 12.97
C ASP A 90 6.05 -4.01 14.43
N ILE A 91 7.33 -4.03 14.73
CA ILE A 91 7.86 -3.57 16.02
C ILE A 91 8.65 -2.27 15.79
N HIS A 92 8.20 -1.22 16.46
CA HIS A 92 8.79 0.12 16.39
C HIS A 92 9.48 0.49 17.70
N LYS A 93 10.52 1.32 17.63
CA LYS A 93 11.24 1.82 18.81
C LYS A 93 10.66 3.14 19.31
N ASP A 94 10.60 3.30 20.63
CA ASP A 94 10.24 4.50 21.40
C ASP A 94 8.79 5.01 21.27
N LYS A 95 8.12 4.82 20.13
CA LYS A 95 6.72 5.18 19.87
C LYS A 95 6.10 4.28 18.78
N ALA A 96 4.77 4.23 18.71
CA ALA A 96 4.02 3.35 17.79
C ALA A 96 4.28 3.62 16.30
N ASP A 97 4.59 4.86 15.95
CA ASP A 97 4.98 5.34 14.62
C ASP A 97 6.50 5.66 14.55
N GLY A 98 7.29 5.01 15.41
CA GLY A 98 8.71 5.25 15.58
C GLY A 98 9.58 4.62 14.50
N GLU A 99 10.86 4.42 14.81
CA GLU A 99 11.76 3.67 13.92
C GLU A 99 11.27 2.23 13.78
N LEU A 100 11.00 1.78 12.56
CA LEU A 100 10.66 0.38 12.29
C LEU A 100 11.91 -0.49 12.46
N VAL A 101 11.83 -1.45 13.38
CA VAL A 101 12.95 -2.35 13.69
C VAL A 101 12.81 -3.67 12.92
N GLN A 102 11.64 -4.31 12.98
CA GLN A 102 11.35 -5.56 12.26
C GLN A 102 9.87 -5.62 11.85
N THR A 103 9.58 -6.31 10.74
CA THR A 103 8.23 -6.80 10.41
C THR A 103 8.26 -8.32 10.43
N LYS A 104 7.31 -8.96 11.11
CA LYS A 104 7.13 -10.43 11.09
C LYS A 104 5.67 -10.82 10.92
N ILE A 105 5.42 -12.04 10.46
CA ILE A 105 4.08 -12.59 10.25
C ILE A 105 3.88 -13.76 11.23
N THR A 106 2.68 -13.87 11.79
CA THR A 106 2.33 -15.01 12.64
C THR A 106 2.26 -16.29 11.82
N GLU A 107 2.95 -17.32 12.28
CA GLU A 107 2.99 -18.65 11.69
C GLU A 107 2.97 -19.71 12.79
N ASN A 108 2.82 -20.99 12.42
CA ASN A 108 2.94 -22.13 13.34
C ASN A 108 2.04 -22.00 14.58
N GLY A 109 0.73 -21.73 14.38
CA GLY A 109 -0.20 -21.56 15.50
C GLY A 109 -0.17 -20.16 16.08
N GLY A 110 -0.12 -19.15 15.22
CA GLY A 110 -0.23 -17.74 15.51
C GLY A 110 0.97 -17.12 16.22
N ARG A 111 2.15 -17.74 16.12
CA ARG A 111 3.34 -17.31 16.84
C ARG A 111 4.34 -16.59 15.94
N LEU A 112 5.06 -15.65 16.52
CA LEU A 112 6.28 -15.08 15.94
C LEU A 112 7.23 -14.68 17.06
N THR A 113 8.51 -14.50 16.73
CA THR A 113 9.52 -14.03 17.68
C THR A 113 10.25 -12.85 17.09
N PHE A 114 10.22 -11.68 17.73
CA PHE A 114 11.15 -10.60 17.43
C PHE A 114 12.43 -10.85 18.20
N SER A 115 13.54 -11.06 17.48
CA SER A 115 14.81 -11.47 18.11
C SER A 115 15.87 -10.39 18.01
N GLY A 116 16.86 -10.44 18.90
CA GLY A 116 18.04 -9.56 18.83
C GLY A 116 17.74 -8.10 19.20
N LEU A 117 16.67 -7.85 19.96
CA LEU A 117 16.29 -6.51 20.40
C LEU A 117 17.23 -6.02 21.49
N LYS A 118 17.55 -4.72 21.52
CA LYS A 118 18.34 -4.11 22.59
C LYS A 118 17.41 -3.65 23.73
N ALA A 119 17.99 -3.27 24.87
CA ALA A 119 17.22 -2.61 25.92
C ALA A 119 16.57 -1.32 25.38
N GLY A 120 15.33 -1.05 25.78
CA GLY A 120 14.56 0.08 25.30
C GLY A 120 13.06 -0.20 25.21
N LYS A 121 12.33 0.85 24.84
CA LYS A 121 10.87 0.81 24.71
C LYS A 121 10.46 0.47 23.28
N TYR A 122 9.52 -0.45 23.15
CA TYR A 122 9.03 -0.94 21.87
C TYR A 122 7.50 -0.93 21.80
N TYR A 123 7.00 -0.71 20.59
CA TYR A 123 5.58 -0.73 20.27
C TYR A 123 5.33 -1.73 19.14
N ILE A 124 4.55 -2.76 19.45
CA ILE A 124 4.15 -3.78 18.48
C ILE A 124 2.79 -3.39 17.90
N VAL A 125 2.75 -3.21 16.59
CA VAL A 125 1.60 -2.69 15.83
C VAL A 125 1.22 -3.68 14.75
N VAL A 126 -0.09 -3.93 14.58
CA VAL A 126 -0.58 -4.76 13.48
C VAL A 126 -0.36 -4.06 12.14
N ASN A 127 0.27 -4.73 11.19
CA ASN A 127 0.43 -4.27 9.82
C ASN A 127 -0.64 -4.93 8.93
N LYS A 128 -1.77 -4.24 8.72
CA LYS A 128 -2.88 -4.76 7.92
C LYS A 128 -2.49 -5.00 6.45
N GLU A 129 -1.61 -4.16 5.89
CA GLU A 129 -1.21 -4.23 4.48
C GLU A 129 -0.35 -5.46 4.16
N LYS A 130 0.53 -5.85 5.08
CA LYS A 130 1.39 -7.03 4.94
C LYS A 130 0.76 -8.32 5.47
N SER A 131 -0.40 -8.22 6.13
CA SER A 131 -1.14 -9.39 6.64
C SER A 131 -1.73 -10.19 5.48
N LYS A 132 -1.68 -11.52 5.59
CA LYS A 132 -2.16 -12.51 4.63
C LYS A 132 -2.96 -13.59 5.35
N LEU A 133 -4.20 -13.26 5.70
CA LEU A 133 -5.12 -14.21 6.32
C LEU A 133 -5.55 -15.28 5.32
N ALA A 134 -5.77 -16.50 5.81
CA ALA A 134 -6.26 -17.60 4.99
C ALA A 134 -7.75 -17.42 4.66
N GLY A 135 -8.12 -17.82 3.43
CA GLY A 135 -9.50 -17.84 2.97
C GLY A 135 -10.13 -16.45 2.89
N ASN A 136 -11.42 -16.37 3.19
CA ASN A 136 -12.22 -15.14 3.12
C ASN A 136 -12.22 -14.36 4.45
N GLN A 137 -11.23 -14.53 5.32
CA GLN A 137 -11.19 -13.82 6.61
C GLN A 137 -10.50 -12.45 6.49
N THR A 138 -10.95 -11.50 7.29
CA THR A 138 -10.32 -10.19 7.47
C THR A 138 -10.17 -9.87 8.96
N LEU A 139 -9.18 -9.07 9.31
CA LEU A 139 -9.07 -8.50 10.65
C LEU A 139 -10.28 -7.59 10.93
N GLY A 140 -10.72 -7.54 12.18
CA GLY A 140 -11.76 -6.62 12.61
C GLY A 140 -11.41 -5.15 12.38
N ASP A 141 -12.44 -4.31 12.32
CA ASP A 141 -12.30 -2.87 12.06
C ASP A 141 -11.79 -2.08 13.25
N ALA A 142 -11.71 -2.70 14.43
CA ALA A 142 -11.15 -2.06 15.62
C ALA A 142 -9.73 -1.57 15.31
N THR A 143 -9.45 -0.32 15.64
CA THR A 143 -8.08 0.22 15.63
C THR A 143 -7.28 -0.56 16.66
N PRO A 144 -6.27 -1.34 16.25
CA PRO A 144 -5.48 -2.12 17.20
C PRO A 144 -4.76 -1.15 18.13
N VAL A 145 -4.97 -1.29 19.43
CA VAL A 145 -4.17 -0.57 20.43
C VAL A 145 -2.75 -1.14 20.35
N PRO A 146 -1.72 -0.32 20.08
CA PRO A 146 -0.34 -0.78 20.09
C PRO A 146 0.01 -1.45 21.41
N LEU A 147 0.72 -2.57 21.35
CA LEU A 147 1.24 -3.22 22.55
C LEU A 147 2.61 -2.63 22.88
N GLU A 148 2.71 -1.97 24.04
CA GLU A 148 3.97 -1.44 24.57
C GLU A 148 4.71 -2.52 25.36
N VAL A 149 6.02 -2.65 25.12
CA VAL A 149 6.93 -3.52 25.88
C VAL A 149 8.23 -2.76 26.13
N GLU A 150 8.66 -2.71 27.39
CA GLU A 150 9.95 -2.12 27.78
C GLU A 150 10.92 -3.24 28.15
N LEU A 151 12.05 -3.29 27.44
CA LEU A 151 13.10 -4.30 27.64
C LEU A 151 14.28 -3.72 28.43
N PRO A 152 14.91 -4.50 29.32
CA PRO A 152 14.55 -5.87 29.69
C PRO A 152 13.29 -5.94 30.57
N VAL A 153 12.56 -7.05 30.48
CA VAL A 153 11.43 -7.34 31.39
C VAL A 153 11.96 -8.11 32.59
N THR A 154 11.67 -7.63 33.80
CA THR A 154 12.09 -8.27 35.06
C THR A 154 11.16 -9.42 35.44
N LYS A 155 11.74 -10.56 35.82
CA LYS A 155 11.07 -11.72 36.42
C LYS A 155 10.75 -11.46 37.90
N PRO A 156 9.82 -12.22 38.50
CA PRO A 156 9.53 -12.13 39.94
C PRO A 156 10.72 -12.38 40.85
N ASP A 157 11.73 -13.14 40.39
CA ASP A 157 12.97 -13.42 41.12
C ASP A 157 14.04 -12.31 40.99
N GLY A 158 13.74 -11.23 40.26
CA GLY A 158 14.66 -10.12 40.01
C GLY A 158 15.64 -10.31 38.86
N SER A 159 15.63 -11.47 38.18
CA SER A 159 16.38 -11.67 36.92
C SER A 159 15.60 -11.12 35.72
N TYR A 160 16.19 -11.14 34.52
CA TYR A 160 15.54 -10.66 33.30
C TYR A 160 15.12 -11.81 32.38
N PHE A 161 14.03 -11.62 31.64
CA PHE A 161 13.78 -12.40 30.42
C PHE A 161 14.87 -12.10 29.40
N THR A 162 15.26 -13.11 28.64
CA THR A 162 16.37 -13.03 27.68
C THR A 162 15.92 -13.46 26.29
N VAL A 163 16.38 -14.61 25.79
CA VAL A 163 16.20 -15.06 24.40
C VAL A 163 15.67 -16.49 24.35
N GLY A 164 15.17 -16.89 23.18
CA GLY A 164 14.71 -18.27 22.96
C GLY A 164 13.61 -18.69 23.94
N ASN A 165 13.83 -19.79 24.67
CA ASN A 165 12.86 -20.33 25.63
C ASN A 165 12.67 -19.47 26.88
N ASP A 166 13.58 -18.53 27.15
CA ASP A 166 13.53 -17.60 28.29
C ASP A 166 13.10 -16.18 27.86
N ALA A 167 12.56 -16.05 26.66
CA ALA A 167 12.04 -14.81 26.13
C ALA A 167 10.74 -14.38 26.85
N VAL A 168 10.42 -13.09 26.79
CA VAL A 168 9.12 -12.61 27.28
C VAL A 168 8.01 -12.97 26.29
N HIS A 169 6.90 -13.50 26.81
CA HIS A 169 5.73 -13.86 26.01
C HIS A 169 4.64 -12.79 26.06
N VAL A 170 4.07 -12.44 24.92
CA VAL A 170 2.99 -11.46 24.80
C VAL A 170 1.81 -12.00 23.98
N TYR A 171 0.61 -11.57 24.34
CA TYR A 171 -0.66 -12.12 23.83
C TYR A 171 -1.61 -11.02 23.36
N PRO A 172 -1.30 -10.33 22.24
CA PRO A 172 -2.26 -9.43 21.62
C PRO A 172 -3.50 -10.22 21.19
N LYS A 173 -4.66 -9.55 21.25
CA LYS A 173 -5.97 -10.15 20.99
C LYS A 173 -6.56 -9.56 19.71
N GLN A 174 -7.17 -10.40 18.90
CA GLN A 174 -7.88 -9.97 17.70
C GLN A 174 -9.16 -10.79 17.48
N VAL A 175 -10.10 -10.16 16.77
CA VAL A 175 -11.29 -10.81 16.23
C VAL A 175 -11.17 -10.84 14.71
N LEU A 176 -11.63 -11.92 14.11
CA LEU A 176 -11.72 -12.03 12.66
C LEU A 176 -13.16 -11.79 12.23
N LYS A 177 -13.32 -11.07 11.13
CA LYS A 177 -14.59 -10.95 10.42
C LYS A 177 -14.53 -11.79 9.15
N GLN A 178 -15.69 -12.27 8.73
CA GLN A 178 -15.86 -12.79 7.38
C GLN A 178 -15.80 -11.60 6.41
N ARG A 179 -15.02 -11.71 5.34
CA ARG A 179 -15.07 -10.78 4.21
C ARG A 179 -16.46 -10.94 3.59
N GLU A 180 -17.09 -9.82 3.25
CA GLU A 180 -18.25 -9.86 2.36
C GLU A 180 -17.82 -10.54 1.06
N ASP A 181 -18.36 -11.72 0.80
CA ASP A 181 -17.98 -12.58 -0.32
C ASP A 181 -18.52 -12.06 -1.64
N LYS A 182 -19.59 -11.25 -1.61
CA LYS A 182 -20.24 -10.71 -2.81
C LYS A 182 -20.02 -9.21 -3.01
N THR A 183 -20.03 -8.81 -4.27
CA THR A 183 -20.05 -7.42 -4.74
C THR A 183 -20.97 -7.26 -5.95
N SER A 184 -21.05 -6.03 -6.44
CA SER A 184 -21.74 -5.67 -7.66
C SER A 184 -20.86 -4.76 -8.51
N PHE A 185 -21.02 -4.81 -9.82
CA PHE A 185 -20.30 -3.95 -10.76
C PHE A 185 -21.27 -3.21 -11.66
N LYS A 186 -21.27 -1.88 -11.64
CA LYS A 186 -22.17 -1.04 -12.44
C LYS A 186 -21.51 -0.63 -13.76
N VAL A 187 -22.27 -0.70 -14.85
CA VAL A 187 -21.90 -0.13 -16.14
C VAL A 187 -22.91 0.95 -16.53
N ARG A 188 -22.40 2.06 -17.05
CA ARG A 188 -23.22 3.16 -17.59
C ARG A 188 -22.64 3.63 -18.91
N LYS A 189 -23.48 3.85 -19.90
CA LYS A 189 -23.07 4.30 -21.23
C LYS A 189 -23.46 5.76 -21.47
N GLU A 190 -22.50 6.51 -21.98
CA GLU A 190 -22.65 7.88 -22.48
C GLU A 190 -22.31 7.96 -23.97
N TRP A 191 -22.96 8.89 -24.66
CA TRP A 191 -22.77 9.14 -26.09
C TRP A 191 -22.35 10.59 -26.32
N LYS A 192 -21.31 10.77 -27.14
CA LYS A 192 -20.92 12.05 -27.74
C LYS A 192 -21.16 11.99 -29.24
N GLY A 193 -22.32 12.52 -29.66
CA GLY A 193 -22.81 12.45 -31.03
C GLY A 193 -24.06 11.59 -31.14
N LYS A 194 -24.29 11.02 -32.32
CA LYS A 194 -25.46 10.17 -32.56
C LYS A 194 -25.38 8.91 -31.71
N LYS A 195 -26.52 8.53 -31.12
CA LYS A 195 -26.71 7.32 -30.33
C LYS A 195 -27.16 6.16 -31.22
N LEU A 196 -26.66 4.95 -30.94
CA LEU A 196 -27.11 3.72 -31.60
C LEU A 196 -28.29 3.09 -30.83
N ASN A 197 -28.95 2.09 -31.41
CA ASN A 197 -30.09 1.42 -30.79
C ASN A 197 -29.67 0.59 -29.57
N SER A 198 -28.58 -0.15 -29.68
CA SER A 198 -28.00 -0.94 -28.61
C SER A 198 -26.49 -1.12 -28.79
N ILE A 199 -25.84 -1.58 -27.72
CA ILE A 199 -24.44 -2.05 -27.70
C ILE A 199 -24.34 -3.27 -26.79
N THR A 200 -23.34 -4.11 -27.00
CA THR A 200 -23.00 -5.21 -26.08
C THR A 200 -21.80 -4.81 -25.22
N VAL A 201 -21.91 -5.03 -23.91
CA VAL A 201 -20.86 -4.79 -22.92
C VAL A 201 -20.53 -6.08 -22.21
N HIS A 202 -19.25 -6.43 -22.20
CA HIS A 202 -18.68 -7.62 -21.56
C HIS A 202 -18.17 -7.27 -20.16
N LEU A 203 -18.62 -8.02 -19.15
CA LEU A 203 -18.02 -8.00 -17.82
C LEU A 203 -16.80 -8.93 -17.81
N LYS A 204 -15.65 -8.38 -17.41
CA LYS A 204 -14.41 -9.13 -17.24
C LYS A 204 -14.05 -9.27 -15.77
N GLN A 205 -13.69 -10.50 -15.37
CA GLN A 205 -13.09 -10.85 -14.09
C GLN A 205 -11.64 -11.25 -14.33
N ASN A 206 -10.68 -10.52 -13.74
CA ASN A 206 -9.25 -10.72 -13.98
C ASN A 206 -8.88 -10.80 -15.47
N GLY A 207 -9.55 -9.98 -16.30
CA GLY A 207 -9.32 -9.91 -17.75
C GLY A 207 -10.04 -10.97 -18.58
N LYS A 208 -10.73 -11.95 -17.98
CA LYS A 208 -11.55 -12.95 -18.68
C LYS A 208 -13.02 -12.53 -18.69
N VAL A 209 -13.67 -12.61 -19.84
CA VAL A 209 -15.12 -12.38 -19.94
C VAL A 209 -15.88 -13.45 -19.16
N ILE A 210 -16.81 -13.02 -18.30
CA ILE A 210 -17.61 -13.91 -17.45
C ILE A 210 -19.11 -13.70 -17.61
N ASP A 211 -19.53 -12.54 -18.13
CA ASP A 211 -20.93 -12.19 -18.36
C ASP A 211 -21.00 -11.08 -19.42
N GLU A 212 -22.17 -10.87 -20.01
CA GLU A 212 -22.42 -9.83 -21.00
C GLU A 212 -23.82 -9.23 -20.83
N VAL A 213 -23.98 -7.97 -21.25
CA VAL A 213 -25.27 -7.29 -21.24
C VAL A 213 -25.44 -6.40 -22.45
N GLU A 214 -26.66 -6.36 -23.00
CA GLU A 214 -27.04 -5.36 -23.98
C GLU A 214 -27.51 -4.07 -23.28
N LEU A 215 -26.90 -2.92 -23.61
CA LEU A 215 -27.35 -1.61 -23.17
C LEU A 215 -28.11 -0.89 -24.28
N ASN A 216 -29.29 -0.37 -23.95
CA ASN A 216 -30.19 0.29 -24.89
C ASN A 216 -31.12 1.28 -24.16
N ASP A 217 -32.04 1.92 -24.88
CA ASP A 217 -32.94 2.92 -24.28
C ASP A 217 -33.87 2.36 -23.19
N SER A 218 -34.24 1.08 -23.27
CA SER A 218 -35.16 0.47 -22.30
C SER A 218 -34.56 0.31 -20.91
N ASN A 219 -33.22 0.16 -20.82
CA ASN A 219 -32.50 0.07 -19.54
C ASN A 219 -31.77 1.36 -19.17
N ASN A 220 -32.14 2.48 -19.80
CA ASN A 220 -31.50 3.78 -19.60
C ASN A 220 -29.98 3.74 -19.77
N TRP A 221 -29.47 2.83 -20.59
CA TRP A 221 -28.03 2.68 -20.84
C TRP A 221 -27.22 2.36 -19.58
N GLU A 222 -27.84 1.67 -18.64
CA GLU A 222 -27.25 1.26 -17.37
C GLU A 222 -27.54 -0.21 -17.06
N HIS A 223 -26.59 -0.86 -16.39
CA HIS A 223 -26.78 -2.18 -15.82
C HIS A 223 -25.90 -2.38 -14.59
N THR A 224 -26.33 -3.24 -13.67
CA THR A 224 -25.56 -3.63 -12.49
C THR A 224 -25.49 -5.14 -12.42
N PHE A 225 -24.30 -5.68 -12.61
CA PHE A 225 -24.01 -7.08 -12.36
C PHE A 225 -23.97 -7.30 -10.84
N MET A 226 -24.78 -8.22 -10.31
CA MET A 226 -24.89 -8.50 -8.88
C MET A 226 -24.25 -9.83 -8.51
N ASN A 227 -24.05 -10.06 -7.20
CA ASN A 227 -23.60 -11.34 -6.65
C ASN A 227 -22.25 -11.84 -7.20
N LEU A 228 -21.36 -10.91 -7.54
CA LEU A 228 -20.01 -11.21 -8.03
C LEU A 228 -19.10 -11.56 -6.86
N GLU A 229 -18.28 -12.60 -6.97
CA GLU A 229 -17.30 -12.93 -5.91
C GLU A 229 -16.28 -11.80 -5.73
N LYS A 230 -16.00 -11.36 -4.50
CA LYS A 230 -14.95 -10.36 -4.28
C LYS A 230 -13.54 -10.94 -4.42
N ALA A 231 -13.35 -12.22 -4.11
CA ALA A 231 -12.04 -12.85 -4.06
C ALA A 231 -12.08 -14.33 -4.45
N ASP A 232 -10.94 -14.86 -4.87
CA ASP A 232 -10.78 -16.28 -5.15
C ASP A 232 -10.71 -17.13 -3.86
N ALA A 233 -10.65 -18.46 -4.03
CA ALA A 233 -10.57 -19.40 -2.91
C ALA A 233 -9.33 -19.21 -2.01
N THR A 234 -8.30 -18.50 -2.48
CA THR A 234 -7.08 -18.19 -1.73
C THR A 234 -7.16 -16.84 -1.01
N GLY A 235 -8.27 -16.10 -1.17
CA GLY A 235 -8.48 -14.79 -0.55
C GLY A 235 -7.93 -13.61 -1.36
N LYS A 236 -7.47 -13.85 -2.60
CA LYS A 236 -6.99 -12.79 -3.49
C LYS A 236 -8.17 -12.11 -4.19
N ASP A 237 -8.25 -10.79 -4.10
CA ASP A 237 -9.36 -10.03 -4.69
C ASP A 237 -9.39 -10.13 -6.22
N TYR A 238 -10.61 -10.24 -6.74
CA TYR A 238 -10.90 -10.16 -8.17
C TYR A 238 -10.92 -8.70 -8.63
N THR A 239 -10.37 -8.46 -9.82
CA THR A 239 -10.51 -7.18 -10.53
C THR A 239 -11.62 -7.29 -11.55
N TYR A 240 -12.65 -6.44 -11.43
CA TYR A 240 -13.75 -6.34 -12.39
C TYR A 240 -13.58 -5.13 -13.30
N THR A 241 -13.79 -5.33 -14.60
CA THR A 241 -13.75 -4.27 -15.62
C THR A 241 -14.83 -4.52 -16.66
N ALA A 242 -15.29 -3.46 -17.34
CA ALA A 242 -16.15 -3.59 -18.52
C ALA A 242 -15.39 -3.32 -19.81
N GLU A 243 -15.75 -4.05 -20.87
CA GLU A 243 -15.26 -3.84 -22.23
C GLU A 243 -16.45 -3.83 -23.20
N GLU A 244 -16.41 -2.98 -24.22
CA GLU A 244 -17.45 -2.92 -25.25
C GLU A 244 -16.87 -3.35 -26.61
N ASP A 245 -17.69 -4.05 -27.39
CA ASP A 245 -17.46 -4.21 -28.83
C ASP A 245 -17.70 -2.87 -29.55
N VAL A 246 -16.64 -2.05 -29.65
CA VAL A 246 -16.74 -0.67 -30.11
C VAL A 246 -17.38 -0.60 -31.50
N PRO A 247 -18.54 0.07 -31.66
CA PRO A 247 -19.22 0.17 -32.94
C PRO A 247 -18.39 0.90 -34.00
N ASN A 248 -18.55 0.48 -35.26
CA ASN A 248 -17.85 1.12 -36.38
C ASN A 248 -18.16 2.63 -36.46
N GLY A 249 -17.12 3.44 -36.71
CA GLY A 249 -17.23 4.89 -36.75
C GLY A 249 -17.26 5.58 -35.38
N TYR A 250 -17.02 4.86 -34.28
CA TYR A 250 -16.89 5.42 -32.94
C TYR A 250 -15.54 5.09 -32.32
N THR A 251 -15.13 5.91 -31.34
CA THR A 251 -14.08 5.58 -30.37
C THR A 251 -14.69 5.47 -28.98
N ALA A 252 -14.18 4.54 -28.16
CA ALA A 252 -14.64 4.33 -26.79
C ALA A 252 -13.59 4.84 -25.78
N THR A 253 -14.07 5.37 -24.66
CA THR A 253 -13.25 5.67 -23.48
C THR A 253 -13.92 5.09 -22.24
N TYR A 254 -13.10 4.66 -21.28
CA TYR A 254 -13.55 3.98 -20.07
C TYR A 254 -13.09 4.78 -18.86
N LYS A 255 -14.00 5.08 -17.94
CA LYS A 255 -13.69 5.81 -16.70
C LYS A 255 -14.31 5.10 -15.51
N ASN A 256 -13.53 4.89 -14.47
CA ASN A 256 -14.07 4.42 -13.20
C ASN A 256 -15.05 5.45 -12.62
N MET A 257 -16.14 4.96 -12.03
CA MET A 257 -17.05 5.80 -11.26
C MET A 257 -16.34 6.34 -10.01
N SER A 258 -16.82 7.47 -9.47
CA SER A 258 -16.19 8.16 -8.33
C SER A 258 -16.13 7.30 -7.06
N ASP A 259 -17.13 6.44 -6.87
CA ASP A 259 -17.24 5.49 -5.76
C ASP A 259 -16.53 4.15 -6.05
N LYS A 260 -15.91 4.00 -7.23
CA LYS A 260 -15.23 2.78 -7.69
C LYS A 260 -16.12 1.54 -7.79
N THR A 261 -17.45 1.70 -7.88
CA THR A 261 -18.40 0.58 -7.99
C THR A 261 -18.62 0.10 -9.41
N GLY A 262 -17.96 0.72 -10.40
CA GLY A 262 -18.27 0.47 -11.79
C GLY A 262 -17.49 1.33 -12.79
N THR A 263 -17.91 1.25 -14.04
CA THR A 263 -17.30 1.97 -15.17
C THR A 263 -18.36 2.73 -15.99
N VAL A 264 -18.00 3.96 -16.36
CA VAL A 264 -18.69 4.74 -17.39
C VAL A 264 -17.95 4.54 -18.71
N ILE A 265 -18.69 4.09 -19.72
CA ILE A 265 -18.22 3.92 -21.09
C ILE A 265 -18.73 5.12 -21.89
N THR A 266 -17.87 5.82 -22.61
CA THR A 266 -18.26 6.95 -23.46
C THR A 266 -17.85 6.69 -24.90
N ASN A 267 -18.83 6.60 -25.82
CA ASN A 267 -18.55 6.54 -27.25
C ASN A 267 -18.59 7.93 -27.88
N THR A 268 -17.58 8.24 -28.68
CA THR A 268 -17.49 9.48 -29.45
C THR A 268 -17.55 9.17 -30.94
N LEU A 269 -18.49 9.78 -31.64
CA LEU A 269 -18.61 9.62 -33.09
C LEU A 269 -17.36 10.20 -33.78
N VAL A 270 -16.70 9.39 -34.59
CA VAL A 270 -15.56 9.83 -35.40
C VAL A 270 -16.11 10.65 -36.56
N PRO A 271 -15.73 11.93 -36.71
CA PRO A 271 -16.17 12.73 -37.84
C PRO A 271 -15.65 12.11 -39.15
N PRO A 272 -16.44 12.15 -40.23
CA PRO A 272 -16.00 11.66 -41.51
C PRO A 272 -14.72 12.39 -41.91
N THR A 273 -13.67 11.65 -42.26
CA THR A 273 -12.50 12.24 -42.90
C THR A 273 -12.96 12.77 -44.25
N SER A 274 -13.02 14.08 -44.41
CA SER A 274 -13.20 14.67 -45.74
C SER A 274 -12.17 14.04 -46.68
N PRO A 275 -12.58 13.47 -47.83
CA PRO A 275 -11.61 12.99 -48.80
C PRO A 275 -10.68 14.16 -49.09
N ARG A 276 -9.37 13.98 -48.93
CA ARG A 276 -8.42 14.93 -49.49
C ARG A 276 -8.72 14.93 -50.98
N THR A 277 -9.33 16.01 -51.49
CA THR A 277 -9.24 16.30 -52.92
C THR A 277 -7.76 16.18 -53.25
N PRO A 278 -7.33 15.33 -54.20
CA PRO A 278 -5.94 15.37 -54.61
C PRO A 278 -5.68 16.83 -54.96
N ILE A 279 -4.75 17.45 -54.22
CA ILE A 279 -4.20 18.72 -54.64
C ILE A 279 -3.43 18.35 -55.89
N ILE A 280 -4.08 18.41 -57.05
CA ILE A 280 -3.34 18.65 -58.27
C ILE A 280 -2.75 20.03 -58.00
N LYS A 281 -1.48 20.06 -57.62
CA LYS A 281 -0.66 21.25 -57.77
C LYS A 281 -0.59 21.47 -59.29
N THR A 282 -1.62 22.06 -59.87
CA THR A 282 -1.42 22.89 -61.05
C THR A 282 -0.58 24.05 -60.52
N GLY A 283 0.72 23.79 -60.46
CA GLY A 283 1.70 24.84 -60.25
C GLY A 283 1.38 25.93 -61.25
N THR A 284 1.59 27.16 -60.80
CA THR A 284 1.45 28.45 -61.47
C THR A 284 2.03 28.54 -62.90
N LEU A 285 2.53 27.45 -63.48
CA LEU A 285 3.00 27.30 -64.86
C LEU A 285 1.89 27.18 -65.91
N ALA A 286 0.68 26.71 -65.58
CA ALA A 286 -0.41 26.63 -66.56
C ALA A 286 -0.96 28.01 -66.99
N ILE A 287 -0.80 29.03 -66.14
CA ILE A 287 -1.24 30.41 -66.45
C ILE A 287 -0.30 31.09 -67.46
N TYR A 288 1.00 30.74 -67.47
CA TYR A 288 1.97 31.32 -68.40
C TYR A 288 1.88 30.79 -69.83
N TRP A 289 1.28 29.61 -70.05
CA TRP A 289 0.98 29.12 -71.41
C TRP A 289 -0.19 29.89 -72.05
N PHE A 290 -1.18 30.34 -71.27
CA PHE A 290 -2.29 31.14 -71.80
C PHE A 290 -1.95 32.63 -71.99
N LEU A 291 -1.13 33.24 -71.13
CA LEU A 291 -0.66 34.62 -71.34
C LEU A 291 0.36 34.74 -72.49
N GLY A 292 1.20 33.73 -72.72
CA GLY A 292 2.16 33.72 -73.84
C GLY A 292 1.48 33.69 -75.22
N ILE A 293 0.40 32.92 -75.36
CA ILE A 293 -0.36 32.81 -76.62
C ILE A 293 -1.11 34.12 -76.94
N ALA A 294 -1.62 34.84 -75.93
CA ALA A 294 -2.30 36.12 -76.13
C ALA A 294 -1.36 37.23 -76.65
N ILE A 295 -0.10 37.29 -76.16
CA ILE A 295 0.88 38.30 -76.61
C ILE A 295 1.36 38.02 -78.05
N VAL A 296 1.51 36.74 -78.43
CA VAL A 296 1.87 36.34 -79.80
C VAL A 296 0.76 36.69 -80.80
N LEU A 297 -0.52 36.51 -80.44
CA LEU A 297 -1.66 36.87 -81.29
C LEU A 297 -1.84 38.39 -81.47
N ILE A 298 -1.59 39.19 -80.42
CA ILE A 298 -1.61 40.67 -80.51
C ILE A 298 -0.44 41.17 -81.39
N GLY A 299 0.74 40.55 -81.30
CA GLY A 299 1.89 40.87 -82.14
C GLY A 299 1.68 40.54 -83.63
N LEU A 300 1.05 39.40 -83.94
CA LEU A 300 0.68 39.01 -85.31
C LEU A 300 -0.40 39.92 -85.90
N GLY A 301 -1.40 40.32 -85.12
CA GLY A 301 -2.42 41.29 -85.53
C GLY A 301 -1.85 42.68 -85.83
N TYR A 302 -0.91 43.17 -85.01
CA TYR A 302 -0.25 44.46 -85.26
C TYR A 302 0.64 44.45 -86.52
N LYS A 303 1.31 43.32 -86.82
CA LYS A 303 2.14 43.17 -88.03
C LYS A 303 1.30 43.12 -89.31
N LEU A 304 0.12 42.49 -89.29
CA LEU A 304 -0.84 42.48 -90.39
C LEU A 304 -1.51 43.87 -90.58
N TYR A 305 -1.94 44.54 -89.50
CA TYR A 305 -2.54 45.88 -89.56
C TYR A 305 -1.57 46.95 -90.12
N LYS A 306 -0.28 46.88 -89.80
CA LYS A 306 0.72 47.81 -90.35
C LYS A 306 1.09 47.51 -91.81
N SER A 307 0.84 46.28 -92.29
CA SER A 307 1.08 45.88 -93.69
C SER A 307 0.04 46.44 -94.65
N GLU A 308 -1.20 46.67 -94.22
CA GLU A 308 -2.27 47.23 -95.07
C GLU A 308 -2.21 48.74 -95.23
N LYS A 309 -1.58 49.49 -94.32
CA LYS A 309 -1.50 50.97 -94.38
C LYS A 309 -0.29 51.52 -95.16
N LYS A 310 0.42 50.69 -95.91
CA LYS A 310 1.58 51.11 -96.73
C LYS A 310 1.39 50.96 -98.24
N HIS A 311 0.16 50.84 -98.71
CA HIS A 311 -0.19 51.09 -100.11
C HIS A 311 -1.23 52.21 -100.19
#